data_AF-A0A1H8CED0-F1
#
_entry.id   AF-A0A1H8CED0-F1
#
_cell.length_a   1.000
_cell.length_b   1.000
_cell.length_c   1.000
_cell.angle_alpha   90.00
_cell.angle_beta   90.00
_cell.angle_gamma   90.00
#
_symmetry.space_group_name_H-M   'P 1'
#
loop_
_entity.id
_entity.type
_entity.pdbx_description
1 polymer ?
#
loop_
_entity_poly.entity_id
_entity_poly.type
_entity_poly.pdbx_seq_one_letter_code
_entity_poly.pdbx_strand_id
1 'polypeptide(L)'
;MEPTNTSGSGKAAQVPKEIKKWNWGAFFANWMWGIGNRTYSALLAAIPLVGWLYAIVLGLKGSEWAWQNKRWKSIEHFKRVQRIWAIVGLLYFIFFVFVTVGLLSTNPPGPAETESAAQIADESDEKDSVKPAPKKDQDTKDESSPVKTEPGKTTPSPDEDKKTGTPNPAPSPSDEKKANSPNPAPTPSAEPKLKYDPHGPDRDCKDFSSPEEAQAFFEAAGPGDPHRLDRDKDGVACNSN
;
A
#
# COMPACT_ATOMS: atom_id res chain seq x y z
N MET A 1 -17.27 -13.36 29.88
CA MET A 1 -16.02 -12.63 29.56
C MET A 1 -15.88 -12.67 28.05
N GLU A 2 -16.00 -11.52 27.38
CA GLU A 2 -15.64 -11.42 25.96
C GLU A 2 -14.16 -11.75 25.80
N PRO A 3 -13.75 -12.54 24.80
CA PRO A 3 -12.34 -12.81 24.56
C PRO A 3 -11.62 -11.48 24.30
N THR A 4 -10.48 -11.28 24.96
CA THR A 4 -9.67 -10.07 24.80
C THR A 4 -9.31 -9.87 23.33
N ASN A 5 -9.58 -8.68 22.80
CA ASN A 5 -9.38 -8.40 21.38
C ASN A 5 -7.89 -8.15 21.09
N THR A 6 -7.24 -9.13 20.47
CA THR A 6 -5.80 -9.13 20.17
C THR A 6 -5.46 -8.67 18.75
N SER A 7 -6.42 -8.15 17.98
CA SER A 7 -6.13 -7.62 16.63
C SER A 7 -5.03 -6.57 16.66
N GLY A 8 -4.36 -6.28 15.55
CA GLY A 8 -3.36 -5.21 15.46
C GLY A 8 -2.06 -5.41 16.27
N SER A 9 -1.95 -6.48 17.07
CA SER A 9 -0.74 -6.80 17.85
C SER A 9 0.33 -7.54 17.03
N GLY A 10 0.32 -7.39 15.70
CA GLY A 10 1.26 -8.04 14.80
C GLY A 10 1.23 -9.57 14.94
N LYS A 11 2.41 -10.20 14.94
CA LYS A 11 2.54 -11.67 15.05
C LYS A 11 2.09 -12.24 16.40
N ALA A 12 1.99 -11.41 17.45
CA ALA A 12 1.50 -11.82 18.76
C ALA A 12 -0.03 -11.89 18.82
N ALA A 13 -0.74 -11.41 17.80
CA ALA A 13 -2.20 -11.43 17.75
C ALA A 13 -2.75 -12.87 17.77
N GLN A 14 -3.61 -13.17 18.73
CA GLN A 14 -4.36 -14.43 18.75
C GLN A 14 -5.50 -14.36 17.74
N VAL A 15 -5.29 -14.96 16.58
CA VAL A 15 -6.27 -14.94 15.48
C VAL A 15 -7.40 -15.93 15.77
N PRO A 16 -8.66 -15.47 15.93
CA PRO A 16 -9.80 -16.36 16.17
C PRO A 16 -9.98 -17.35 15.03
N LYS A 17 -10.25 -18.62 15.35
CA LYS A 17 -10.42 -19.68 14.33
C LYS A 17 -11.55 -19.35 13.34
N GLU A 18 -12.58 -18.65 13.78
CA GLU A 18 -13.74 -18.29 12.97
C GLU A 18 -13.43 -17.37 11.78
N ILE A 19 -12.36 -16.58 11.87
CA ILE A 19 -11.94 -15.66 10.82
C ILE A 19 -10.82 -16.22 9.94
N LYS A 20 -10.25 -17.38 10.29
CA LYS A 20 -9.27 -18.12 9.46
C LYS A 20 -9.98 -18.83 8.30
N LYS A 21 -10.65 -18.05 7.47
CA LYS A 21 -11.36 -18.48 6.27
C LYS A 21 -10.80 -17.75 5.07
N TRP A 22 -11.07 -18.33 3.90
CA TRP A 22 -10.74 -17.70 2.63
C TRP A 22 -11.23 -16.26 2.55
N ASN A 23 -10.34 -15.36 2.14
CA ASN A 23 -10.58 -13.94 2.02
C ASN A 23 -10.80 -13.56 0.55
N TRP A 24 -12.06 -13.56 0.13
CA TRP A 24 -12.44 -13.15 -1.23
C TRP A 24 -12.04 -11.71 -1.57
N GLY A 25 -12.07 -10.81 -0.58
CA GLY A 25 -11.64 -9.43 -0.79
C GLY A 25 -10.15 -9.34 -1.10
N ALA A 26 -9.31 -10.05 -0.34
CA ALA A 26 -7.87 -10.10 -0.56
C ALA A 26 -7.51 -10.74 -1.90
N PHE A 27 -8.24 -11.78 -2.31
CA PHE A 27 -8.02 -12.48 -3.58
C PHE A 27 -8.37 -11.60 -4.80
N PHE A 28 -9.55 -10.95 -4.79
CA PHE A 28 -10.00 -10.17 -5.96
C PHE A 28 -9.45 -8.74 -5.98
N ALA A 29 -9.32 -8.10 -4.82
CA ALA A 29 -8.87 -6.73 -4.69
C ALA A 29 -7.43 -6.61 -4.17
N ASN A 30 -6.63 -7.68 -4.25
CA ASN A 30 -5.17 -7.74 -4.10
C ASN A 30 -4.52 -6.55 -3.36
N TRP A 31 -3.86 -5.64 -4.09
CA TRP A 31 -3.13 -4.51 -3.54
C TRP A 31 -4.04 -3.46 -2.88
N MET A 32 -5.24 -3.21 -3.42
CA MET A 32 -6.22 -2.26 -2.86
C MET A 32 -6.71 -2.72 -1.48
N TRP A 33 -7.05 -4.00 -1.37
CA TRP A 33 -7.39 -4.65 -0.11
C TRP A 33 -6.22 -4.59 0.86
N GLY A 34 -4.99 -4.82 0.37
CA GLY A 34 -3.76 -4.73 1.15
C GLY A 34 -3.59 -3.38 1.84
N ILE A 35 -3.73 -2.29 1.09
CA ILE A 35 -3.64 -0.91 1.61
C ILE A 35 -4.71 -0.68 2.69
N GLY A 36 -5.98 -1.03 2.43
CA GLY A 36 -7.07 -0.82 3.38
C GLY A 36 -6.97 -1.63 4.69
N ASN A 37 -6.20 -2.71 4.66
CA ASN A 37 -5.99 -3.63 5.79
C ASN A 37 -4.55 -3.60 6.32
N ARG A 38 -3.73 -2.61 5.95
CA ARG A 38 -2.31 -2.50 6.33
C ARG A 38 -1.48 -3.76 6.07
N THR A 39 -1.87 -4.54 5.07
CA THR A 39 -1.20 -5.78 4.67
C THR A 39 -0.38 -5.50 3.41
N TYR A 40 0.74 -4.79 3.57
CA TYR A 40 1.58 -4.34 2.45
C TYR A 40 2.28 -5.47 1.71
N SER A 41 2.33 -6.67 2.28
CA SER A 41 2.76 -7.87 1.55
C SER A 41 1.89 -8.11 0.30
N ALA A 42 0.65 -7.62 0.27
CA ALA A 42 -0.23 -7.71 -0.89
C ALA A 42 0.26 -6.90 -2.11
N LEU A 43 1.22 -5.98 -1.95
CA LEU A 43 1.81 -5.26 -3.09
C LEU A 43 2.59 -6.20 -4.03
N LEU A 44 3.05 -7.36 -3.54
CA LEU A 44 3.67 -8.40 -4.36
C LEU A 44 2.70 -8.95 -5.42
N ALA A 45 1.38 -8.82 -5.20
CA ALA A 45 0.37 -9.19 -6.18
C ALA A 45 0.35 -8.30 -7.43
N ALA A 46 1.03 -7.15 -7.41
CA ALA A 46 1.15 -6.27 -8.58
C ALA A 46 2.25 -6.72 -9.57
N ILE A 47 3.11 -7.66 -9.19
CA ILE A 47 4.17 -8.18 -10.06
C ILE A 47 3.56 -9.19 -11.04
N PRO A 48 3.76 -9.06 -12.36
CA PRO A 48 3.27 -10.03 -13.34
C PRO A 48 3.78 -11.45 -13.03
N LEU A 49 2.95 -12.47 -13.28
CA LEU A 49 3.21 -13.90 -13.00
C LEU A 49 3.39 -14.29 -11.52
N VAL A 50 4.08 -13.50 -10.72
CA VAL A 50 4.15 -13.73 -9.27
C VAL A 50 2.79 -13.42 -8.64
N GLY A 51 2.09 -12.40 -9.17
CA GLY A 51 0.88 -11.89 -8.57
C GLY A 51 -0.30 -12.85 -8.59
N TRP A 52 -0.43 -13.71 -9.61
CA TRP A 52 -1.54 -14.66 -9.65
C TRP A 52 -1.39 -15.77 -8.58
N LEU A 53 -0.16 -16.25 -8.36
CA LEU A 53 0.14 -17.17 -7.26
C LEU A 53 -0.04 -16.50 -5.91
N TYR A 54 0.43 -15.25 -5.80
CA TYR A 54 0.35 -14.50 -4.57
C TYR A 54 -1.09 -14.12 -4.19
N ALA A 55 -1.99 -13.94 -5.17
CA ALA A 55 -3.42 -13.75 -4.95
C ALA A 55 -4.03 -14.94 -4.20
N ILE A 56 -3.63 -16.17 -4.51
CA ILE A 56 -4.09 -17.37 -3.79
C ILE A 56 -3.61 -17.34 -2.33
N VAL A 57 -2.36 -16.96 -2.10
CA VAL A 57 -1.81 -16.79 -0.74
C VAL A 57 -2.58 -15.72 0.04
N LEU A 58 -2.93 -14.60 -0.60
CA LEU A 58 -3.78 -13.57 -0.03
C LEU A 58 -5.18 -14.09 0.28
N GLY A 59 -5.77 -14.93 -0.58
CA GLY A 59 -7.02 -15.61 -0.30
C GLY A 59 -6.94 -16.48 0.96
N LEU A 60 -5.88 -17.28 1.11
CA LEU A 60 -5.72 -18.18 2.25
C LEU A 60 -5.42 -17.45 3.58
N LYS A 61 -4.50 -16.48 3.54
CA LYS A 61 -3.97 -15.82 4.75
C LYS A 61 -4.44 -14.39 4.97
N GLY A 62 -5.15 -13.80 4.02
CA GLY A 62 -5.55 -12.39 4.06
C GLY A 62 -6.31 -12.03 5.34
N SER A 63 -7.27 -12.86 5.77
CA SER A 63 -8.01 -12.59 7.01
C SER A 63 -7.12 -12.61 8.26
N GLU A 64 -6.12 -13.50 8.28
CA GLU A 64 -5.13 -13.59 9.36
C GLU A 64 -4.23 -12.35 9.38
N TRP A 65 -3.69 -11.97 8.22
CA TRP A 65 -2.84 -10.79 8.08
C TRP A 65 -3.58 -9.49 8.39
N ALA A 66 -4.82 -9.34 7.91
CA ALA A 66 -5.64 -8.18 8.22
C ALA A 66 -5.98 -8.08 9.71
N TRP A 67 -6.15 -9.22 10.40
CA TRP A 67 -6.33 -9.23 11.85
C TRP A 67 -5.05 -8.83 12.59
N GLN A 68 -3.90 -9.30 12.15
CA GLN A 68 -2.59 -9.01 12.76
C GLN A 68 -2.17 -7.55 12.55
N ASN A 69 -2.42 -6.97 11.37
CA ASN A 69 -1.86 -5.69 10.95
C ASN A 69 -2.71 -4.46 11.31
N LYS A 70 -3.99 -4.65 11.64
CA LYS A 70 -4.94 -3.56 11.88
C LYS A 70 -5.78 -3.83 13.13
N ARG A 71 -6.04 -2.77 13.91
CA ARG A 71 -6.93 -2.84 15.08
C ARG A 71 -8.40 -2.87 14.64
N TRP A 72 -9.16 -3.81 15.18
CA TRP A 72 -10.59 -3.99 14.92
C TRP A 72 -11.37 -3.87 16.22
N LYS A 73 -12.58 -3.30 16.17
CA LYS A 73 -13.43 -3.15 17.37
C LYS A 73 -13.89 -4.50 17.94
N SER A 74 -14.24 -5.44 17.07
CA SER A 74 -14.65 -6.81 17.42
C SER A 74 -14.51 -7.74 16.21
N ILE A 75 -14.76 -9.04 16.43
CA ILE A 75 -14.80 -10.06 15.37
C ILE A 75 -15.92 -9.77 14.37
N GLU A 76 -17.08 -9.31 14.84
CA GLU A 76 -18.26 -8.98 14.04
C GLU A 76 -17.98 -7.77 13.17
N HIS A 77 -17.34 -6.75 13.74
CA HIS A 77 -16.91 -5.57 12.99
C HIS A 77 -15.91 -5.95 11.89
N PHE A 78 -14.95 -6.83 12.18
CA PHE A 78 -14.04 -7.38 11.18
C PHE A 78 -14.78 -8.12 10.06
N LYS A 79 -15.65 -9.09 10.42
CA LYS A 79 -16.42 -9.89 9.46
C LYS A 79 -17.28 -9.01 8.55
N ARG A 80 -17.91 -7.96 9.10
CA ARG A 80 -18.70 -6.99 8.33
C ARG A 80 -17.84 -6.29 7.28
N VAL A 81 -16.69 -5.76 7.66
CA VAL A 81 -15.78 -5.07 6.75
C VAL A 81 -15.20 -6.02 5.69
N GLN A 82 -14.81 -7.24 6.06
CA GLN A 82 -14.32 -8.22 5.09
C GLN A 82 -15.40 -8.66 4.10
N ARG A 83 -16.67 -8.70 4.50
CA ARG A 83 -17.79 -8.95 3.58
C ARG A 83 -17.96 -7.82 2.56
N ILE A 84 -17.80 -6.56 2.97
CA ILE A 84 -17.81 -5.41 2.05
C ILE A 84 -16.67 -5.55 1.04
N TRP A 85 -15.44 -5.83 1.52
CA TRP A 85 -14.30 -6.07 0.63
C TRP A 85 -14.53 -7.22 -0.35
N ALA A 86 -15.16 -8.31 0.08
CA ALA A 86 -15.48 -9.43 -0.79
C ALA A 86 -16.43 -9.03 -1.92
N ILE A 87 -17.48 -8.28 -1.60
CA ILE A 87 -18.47 -7.82 -2.59
C ILE A 87 -17.83 -6.81 -3.55
N VAL A 88 -17.16 -5.79 -3.03
CA VAL A 88 -16.50 -4.76 -3.86
C VAL A 88 -15.43 -5.37 -4.73
N GLY A 89 -14.61 -6.28 -4.18
CA GLY A 89 -13.59 -6.99 -4.93
C GLY A 89 -14.17 -7.85 -6.05
N LEU A 90 -15.25 -8.58 -5.80
CA LEU A 90 -15.92 -9.39 -6.82
C LEU A 90 -16.51 -8.52 -7.94
N LEU A 91 -17.19 -7.42 -7.61
CA LEU A 91 -17.74 -6.49 -8.60
C LEU A 91 -16.63 -5.86 -9.46
N TYR A 92 -15.52 -5.46 -8.83
CA TYR A 92 -14.33 -4.98 -9.53
C TYR A 92 -13.76 -6.03 -10.48
N PHE A 93 -13.63 -7.28 -10.02
CA PHE A 93 -13.11 -8.37 -10.84
C PHE A 93 -13.99 -8.67 -12.06
N ILE A 94 -15.31 -8.75 -11.86
CA ILE A 94 -16.28 -8.96 -12.94
C ILE A 94 -16.16 -7.83 -13.98
N PHE A 95 -16.15 -6.57 -13.54
CA PHE A 95 -15.99 -5.42 -14.42
C PHE A 95 -14.67 -5.49 -15.20
N PHE A 96 -13.56 -5.81 -14.54
CA PHE A 96 -12.25 -5.96 -15.17
C PHE A 96 -12.23 -7.07 -16.23
N VAL A 97 -12.85 -8.23 -15.96
CA VAL A 97 -12.99 -9.32 -16.94
C VAL A 97 -13.81 -8.88 -18.16
N PHE A 98 -14.94 -8.20 -17.95
CA PHE A 98 -15.75 -7.69 -19.07
C PHE A 98 -14.98 -6.70 -19.95
N VAL A 99 -14.24 -5.76 -19.34
CA VAL A 99 -13.42 -4.79 -20.08
C VAL A 99 -12.29 -5.47 -20.85
N THR A 100 -11.57 -6.40 -20.22
CA THR A 100 -10.45 -7.10 -20.86
C THR A 100 -10.90 -8.01 -22.01
N VAL A 101 -11.96 -8.79 -21.82
CA VAL A 101 -12.53 -9.62 -22.90
C VAL A 101 -13.08 -8.75 -24.02
N GLY A 102 -13.78 -7.66 -23.69
CA GLY A 102 -14.28 -6.70 -24.68
C GLY A 102 -13.15 -6.09 -25.53
N LEU A 103 -12.05 -5.68 -24.90
CA LEU A 103 -10.88 -5.12 -25.58
C LEU A 103 -10.16 -6.16 -26.45
N LEU A 104 -10.02 -7.40 -25.97
CA LEU A 104 -9.43 -8.49 -26.76
C LEU A 104 -10.29 -8.86 -27.98
N SER A 105 -11.61 -8.71 -27.87
CA SER A 105 -12.57 -9.03 -28.95
C SER A 105 -12.61 -7.98 -30.06
N THR A 106 -12.02 -6.79 -29.86
CA THR A 106 -11.95 -5.75 -30.91
C THR A 106 -10.73 -5.86 -31.83
N ASN A 107 -9.86 -6.85 -31.63
CA ASN A 107 -8.84 -7.17 -32.63
C ASN A 107 -9.52 -7.94 -33.78
N PRO A 108 -9.59 -7.40 -35.01
CA PRO A 108 -10.07 -8.18 -36.13
C PRO A 108 -9.19 -9.43 -36.25
N PRO A 109 -9.74 -10.60 -36.62
CA PRO A 109 -8.89 -11.73 -36.98
C PRO A 109 -7.91 -11.22 -38.03
N GLY A 110 -6.60 -11.39 -37.77
CA GLY A 110 -5.58 -11.18 -38.80
C GLY A 110 -6.01 -11.96 -40.05
N PRO A 111 -5.66 -11.47 -41.26
CA PRO A 111 -6.09 -12.14 -42.48
C PRO A 111 -5.77 -13.62 -42.33
N ALA A 112 -6.81 -14.45 -42.36
CA ALA A 112 -6.67 -15.90 -42.28
C ALA A 112 -5.59 -16.29 -43.28
N GLU A 113 -4.54 -16.97 -42.83
CA GLU A 113 -3.51 -17.48 -43.72
C GLU A 113 -4.23 -18.27 -44.80
N THR A 114 -4.30 -17.69 -45.99
CA THR A 114 -4.90 -18.31 -47.16
C THR A 114 -4.02 -19.50 -47.45
N GLU A 115 -4.47 -20.68 -47.06
CA GLU A 115 -3.91 -21.94 -47.51
C GLU A 115 -3.80 -21.86 -49.04
N SER A 116 -2.56 -21.97 -49.50
CA SER A 116 -2.18 -22.00 -50.90
C SER A 116 -2.98 -23.07 -51.63
N ALA A 117 -3.98 -22.66 -52.41
CA ALA A 117 -4.58 -23.48 -53.46
C ALA A 117 -4.11 -22.96 -54.82
N ALA A 118 -2.82 -23.13 -55.07
CA ALA A 118 -2.25 -23.02 -56.41
C ALA A 118 -2.64 -24.25 -57.23
N GLN A 119 -3.87 -24.34 -57.73
CA GLN A 119 -4.25 -25.19 -58.88
C GLN A 119 -5.52 -24.64 -59.54
N ILE A 120 -5.40 -24.01 -60.71
CA ILE A 120 -5.96 -24.48 -62.00
C ILE A 120 -5.16 -23.75 -63.10
N ALA A 121 -4.40 -24.52 -63.86
CA ALA A 121 -3.92 -24.15 -65.18
C ALA A 121 -4.99 -24.58 -66.20
N ASP A 122 -5.46 -23.64 -67.02
CA ASP A 122 -6.16 -23.86 -68.30
C ASP A 122 -6.12 -22.50 -69.04
N GLU A 123 -5.17 -22.30 -69.95
CA GLU A 123 -5.37 -22.35 -71.41
C GLU A 123 -6.32 -21.24 -71.93
N SER A 124 -5.74 -20.15 -72.43
CA SER A 124 -6.30 -19.34 -73.51
C SER A 124 -5.15 -18.62 -74.22
N ASP A 125 -4.85 -19.10 -75.42
CA ASP A 125 -3.82 -18.62 -76.33
C ASP A 125 -3.99 -17.17 -76.82
N GLU A 126 -2.87 -16.68 -77.36
CA GLU A 126 -2.75 -15.90 -78.60
C GLU A 126 -2.60 -14.35 -78.51
N LYS A 127 -1.31 -13.94 -78.55
CA LYS A 127 -0.68 -12.84 -79.35
C LYS A 127 -1.13 -11.38 -79.11
N ASP A 128 -0.28 -10.36 -79.13
CA ASP A 128 0.88 -10.12 -79.98
C ASP A 128 1.77 -8.99 -79.41
N SER A 129 3.09 -9.13 -79.63
CA SER A 129 4.18 -8.16 -79.75
C SER A 129 4.05 -6.69 -79.28
N VAL A 130 5.06 -6.19 -78.54
CA VAL A 130 6.08 -5.19 -78.99
C VAL A 130 6.85 -4.60 -77.78
N LYS A 131 8.18 -4.80 -77.76
CA LYS A 131 9.23 -4.10 -76.96
C LYS A 131 9.65 -2.81 -77.72
N PRO A 132 10.51 -1.87 -77.25
CA PRO A 132 11.20 -1.70 -75.97
C PRO A 132 11.18 -0.26 -75.40
N ALA A 133 11.78 -0.09 -74.21
CA ALA A 133 12.10 1.19 -73.57
C ALA A 133 13.03 2.10 -74.41
N PRO A 134 13.07 3.41 -74.09
CA PRO A 134 14.36 4.03 -73.82
C PRO A 134 14.38 5.03 -72.64
N LYS A 135 15.60 5.20 -72.11
CA LYS A 135 16.07 6.18 -71.10
C LYS A 135 16.02 7.64 -71.58
N LYS A 136 16.03 8.59 -70.62
CA LYS A 136 16.86 9.81 -70.57
C LYS A 136 16.75 10.42 -69.15
N ASP A 137 17.84 10.47 -68.38
CA ASP A 137 18.86 11.55 -68.26
C ASP A 137 18.30 12.79 -67.53
N GLN A 138 18.72 12.99 -66.26
CA GLN A 138 19.68 14.01 -65.78
C GLN A 138 19.03 15.37 -65.45
N ASP A 139 19.06 15.78 -64.18
CA ASP A 139 19.84 16.94 -63.70
C ASP A 139 19.49 17.22 -62.21
N THR A 140 20.39 17.00 -61.24
CA THR A 140 21.47 17.87 -60.71
C THR A 140 20.97 18.89 -59.67
N LYS A 141 21.77 19.03 -58.58
CA LYS A 141 21.85 20.14 -57.60
C LYS A 141 20.92 20.05 -56.37
N ASP A 142 21.32 20.35 -55.14
CA ASP A 142 22.59 20.78 -54.54
C ASP A 142 22.48 20.55 -53.01
N GLU A 143 23.61 20.13 -52.41
CA GLU A 143 24.22 20.67 -51.18
C GLU A 143 23.53 20.67 -49.78
N SER A 144 24.35 20.21 -48.83
CA SER A 144 24.44 20.56 -47.39
C SER A 144 23.83 19.62 -46.33
N SER A 145 24.72 18.75 -45.84
CA SER A 145 24.89 18.38 -44.42
C SER A 145 25.30 19.62 -43.58
N PRO A 146 25.19 19.65 -42.23
CA PRO A 146 25.64 18.57 -41.36
C PRO A 146 24.85 18.27 -40.07
N VAL A 147 25.12 17.03 -39.65
CA VAL A 147 25.17 16.46 -38.30
C VAL A 147 25.68 17.43 -37.23
N LYS A 148 25.06 17.40 -36.03
CA LYS A 148 25.86 17.36 -34.78
C LYS A 148 25.15 16.69 -33.60
N THR A 149 25.89 15.73 -33.08
CA THR A 149 25.85 14.96 -31.83
C THR A 149 25.98 15.84 -30.57
N GLU A 150 25.28 15.44 -29.48
CA GLU A 150 25.67 15.30 -28.03
C GLU A 150 26.67 16.28 -27.33
N PRO A 151 26.98 16.21 -26.00
CA PRO A 151 26.25 15.85 -24.77
C PRO A 151 26.54 16.79 -23.53
N GLY A 152 25.87 16.55 -22.40
CA GLY A 152 26.34 16.87 -21.01
C GLY A 152 26.26 18.35 -20.56
N LYS A 153 26.29 18.76 -19.28
CA LYS A 153 26.41 18.12 -17.95
C LYS A 153 26.27 19.26 -16.90
N THR A 154 25.79 18.92 -15.69
CA THR A 154 26.12 19.53 -14.36
C THR A 154 25.59 20.93 -13.95
N THR A 155 24.77 20.90 -12.88
CA THR A 155 24.80 21.61 -11.56
C THR A 155 26.02 22.53 -11.27
N PRO A 156 26.00 23.50 -10.29
CA PRO A 156 25.10 23.66 -9.13
C PRO A 156 24.69 25.10 -8.69
N SER A 157 23.90 25.17 -7.59
CA SER A 157 23.66 26.24 -6.57
C SER A 157 24.80 27.27 -6.32
N PRO A 158 24.63 28.38 -5.57
CA PRO A 158 23.69 28.66 -4.44
C PRO A 158 23.16 30.13 -4.34
N ASP A 159 22.41 30.43 -3.25
CA ASP A 159 22.41 31.66 -2.40
C ASP A 159 20.99 31.89 -1.82
N GLU A 160 20.78 31.60 -0.54
CA GLU A 160 20.95 32.50 0.64
C GLU A 160 19.88 33.60 0.70
N ASP A 161 19.02 33.54 1.73
CA ASP A 161 18.78 34.73 2.54
C ASP A 161 18.37 34.38 3.98
N LYS A 162 18.78 35.29 4.87
CA LYS A 162 19.17 35.12 6.28
C LYS A 162 18.39 36.08 7.17
N LYS A 163 18.28 35.74 8.48
CA LYS A 163 18.25 36.60 9.71
C LYS A 163 17.06 36.32 10.67
N THR A 164 17.16 36.33 12.01
CA THR A 164 18.26 36.39 13.03
C THR A 164 17.68 36.28 14.45
N GLY A 165 18.44 35.64 15.37
CA GLY A 165 18.77 36.09 16.75
C GLY A 165 17.80 35.73 17.91
N THR A 166 18.20 35.36 19.14
CA THR A 166 19.45 35.44 19.95
C THR A 166 19.24 34.59 21.26
N PRO A 167 20.28 34.22 22.07
CA PRO A 167 20.28 33.02 22.92
C PRO A 167 20.25 33.23 24.47
N ASN A 168 19.87 32.15 25.20
CA ASN A 168 20.24 31.59 26.53
C ASN A 168 20.56 32.49 27.77
N PRO A 169 20.33 32.04 29.04
CA PRO A 169 21.13 30.96 29.67
C PRO A 169 20.47 30.09 30.80
N ALA A 170 21.09 28.93 31.09
CA ALA A 170 20.97 28.17 32.34
C ALA A 170 22.08 28.61 33.34
N PRO A 171 22.01 28.33 34.68
CA PRO A 171 22.32 26.99 35.24
C PRO A 171 21.60 26.56 36.56
N SER A 172 21.71 25.23 36.82
CA SER A 172 21.58 24.31 38.01
C SER A 172 21.69 24.83 39.47
N PRO A 173 21.57 24.04 40.60
CA PRO A 173 21.72 22.56 40.80
C PRO A 173 20.86 21.81 41.89
N SER A 174 21.17 20.50 42.08
CA SER A 174 21.10 19.63 43.32
C SER A 174 19.73 19.08 43.76
N ASP A 175 19.46 17.83 44.20
CA ASP A 175 20.20 16.66 44.75
C ASP A 175 19.31 15.40 44.59
N GLU A 176 19.76 14.22 44.13
CA GLU A 176 20.46 13.10 44.81
C GLU A 176 19.53 11.91 45.22
N LYS A 177 20.04 10.69 44.93
CA LYS A 177 19.77 9.33 45.50
C LYS A 177 18.82 8.34 44.80
N LYS A 178 19.48 7.44 44.04
CA LYS A 178 19.69 5.99 44.32
C LYS A 178 18.47 5.05 44.35
N ALA A 179 18.40 4.14 43.38
CA ALA A 179 18.64 2.69 43.54
C ALA A 179 17.98 1.88 42.42
N ASN A 180 18.78 1.01 41.80
CA ASN A 180 18.37 -0.02 40.85
C ASN A 180 17.90 -1.25 41.64
N SER A 181 16.71 -1.80 41.36
CA SER A 181 16.35 -3.20 41.70
C SER A 181 15.11 -3.64 40.87
N PRO A 182 15.00 -4.94 40.52
CA PRO A 182 14.22 -5.40 39.37
C PRO A 182 12.71 -5.45 39.66
N ASN A 183 11.91 -5.08 38.67
CA ASN A 183 10.45 -5.07 38.77
C ASN A 183 9.90 -6.49 38.98
N PRO A 184 9.07 -6.76 40.01
CA PRO A 184 8.34 -8.02 40.14
C PRO A 184 7.22 -8.11 39.09
N ALA A 185 6.98 -9.33 38.62
CA ALA A 185 5.92 -9.67 37.67
C ALA A 185 4.53 -9.15 38.09
N PRO A 186 3.64 -8.82 37.13
CA PRO A 186 2.35 -8.20 37.43
C PRO A 186 1.36 -9.20 38.03
N THR A 187 0.80 -8.85 39.19
CA THR A 187 -0.37 -9.49 39.80
C THR A 187 -1.64 -8.75 39.36
N PRO A 188 -2.77 -9.41 39.09
CA PRO A 188 -3.91 -8.82 38.40
C PRO A 188 -4.88 -8.03 39.31
N SER A 189 -5.49 -7.00 38.71
CA SER A 189 -6.82 -6.43 39.02
C SER A 189 -6.98 -5.56 40.28
N ALA A 190 -6.72 -4.26 40.10
CA ALA A 190 -7.54 -3.20 40.70
C ALA A 190 -7.66 -2.09 39.64
N GLU A 191 -8.87 -1.78 39.19
CA GLU A 191 -9.11 -0.60 38.34
C GLU A 191 -8.60 0.64 39.10
N PRO A 192 -7.57 1.35 38.61
CA PRO A 192 -7.14 2.57 39.25
C PRO A 192 -8.26 3.59 39.08
N LYS A 193 -8.75 4.15 40.19
CA LYS A 193 -9.65 5.31 40.13
C LYS A 193 -8.89 6.44 39.42
N LEU A 194 -9.29 6.73 38.20
CA LEU A 194 -8.69 7.80 37.41
C LEU A 194 -8.93 9.15 38.10
N LYS A 195 -7.89 9.96 38.20
CA LYS A 195 -7.93 11.30 38.82
C LYS A 195 -8.71 12.30 37.97
N TYR A 196 -8.73 12.09 36.66
CA TYR A 196 -9.37 12.95 35.67
C TYR A 196 -10.37 12.16 34.83
N ASP A 197 -11.39 12.86 34.31
CA ASP A 197 -12.36 12.30 33.37
C ASP A 197 -11.72 12.12 31.98
N PRO A 198 -11.61 10.88 31.44
CA PRO A 198 -11.02 10.61 30.13
C PRO A 198 -11.82 11.10 28.92
N HIS A 199 -13.05 11.57 29.13
CA HIS A 199 -13.86 12.21 28.09
C HIS A 199 -14.07 13.71 28.38
N GLY A 200 -13.32 14.24 29.34
CA GLY A 200 -13.34 15.63 29.75
C GLY A 200 -12.41 16.52 28.92
N PRO A 201 -12.00 17.67 29.50
CA PRO A 201 -11.06 18.60 28.87
C PRO A 201 -9.72 17.96 28.49
N ASP A 202 -9.02 18.58 27.54
CA ASP A 202 -7.69 18.17 27.09
C ASP A 202 -6.68 18.11 28.25
N ARG A 203 -5.76 17.15 28.21
CA ARG A 203 -4.77 16.89 29.26
C ARG A 203 -3.42 16.65 28.63
N ASP A 204 -2.40 17.29 29.20
CA ASP A 204 -1.02 17.15 28.74
C ASP A 204 -0.24 16.23 29.67
N CYS A 205 0.92 15.75 29.21
CA CYS A 205 1.85 14.96 30.02
C CYS A 205 2.29 15.63 31.33
N LYS A 206 2.15 16.94 31.45
CA LYS A 206 2.47 17.70 32.67
C LYS A 206 1.39 17.60 33.75
N ASP A 207 0.19 17.14 33.42
CA ASP A 207 -0.92 16.99 34.37
C ASP A 207 -0.79 15.72 35.23
N PHE A 208 0.01 14.76 34.79
CA PHE A 208 0.18 13.46 35.43
C PHE A 208 1.44 13.44 36.29
N SER A 209 1.33 12.79 37.44
CA SER A 209 2.44 12.67 38.39
C SER A 209 3.37 11.49 38.08
N SER A 210 2.93 10.56 37.23
CA SER A 210 3.66 9.37 36.83
C SER A 210 3.27 8.90 35.41
N PRO A 211 4.17 8.24 34.66
CA PRO A 211 3.86 7.64 33.37
C PRO A 211 2.73 6.61 33.45
N GLU A 212 2.62 5.88 34.56
CA GLU A 212 1.57 4.89 34.78
C GLU A 212 0.19 5.53 34.87
N GLU A 213 0.09 6.70 35.51
CA GLU A 213 -1.15 7.49 35.58
C GLU A 213 -1.56 8.00 34.20
N ALA A 214 -0.59 8.50 33.42
CA ALA A 214 -0.81 8.96 32.05
C ALA A 214 -1.25 7.81 31.12
N GLN A 215 -0.63 6.63 31.24
CA GLN A 215 -0.98 5.43 30.48
C GLN A 215 -2.40 4.97 30.81
N ALA A 216 -2.76 4.92 32.10
CA ALA A 216 -4.11 4.53 32.51
C ALA A 216 -5.18 5.52 31.99
N PHE A 217 -4.88 6.82 32.00
CA PHE A 217 -5.77 7.83 31.43
C PHE A 217 -5.89 7.71 29.91
N PHE A 218 -4.77 7.50 29.20
CA PHE A 218 -4.74 7.29 27.75
C PHE A 218 -5.56 6.07 27.32
N GLU A 219 -5.41 4.93 28.01
CA GLU A 219 -6.18 3.72 27.74
C GLU A 219 -7.68 3.93 28.00
N ALA A 220 -8.03 4.70 29.04
CA ALA A 220 -9.40 4.99 29.40
C ALA A 220 -10.09 6.01 28.47
N ALA A 221 -9.34 6.92 27.86
CA ALA A 221 -9.86 7.88 26.87
C ALA A 221 -10.36 7.19 25.58
N GLY A 222 -9.94 5.95 25.37
CA GLY A 222 -10.38 5.11 24.26
C GLY A 222 -9.51 5.24 23.01
N PRO A 223 -9.95 4.67 21.87
CA PRO A 223 -9.11 4.59 20.67
C PRO A 223 -8.90 5.95 20.01
N GLY A 224 -7.66 6.18 19.57
CA GLY A 224 -7.20 7.48 19.10
C GLY A 224 -6.33 8.11 20.18
N ASP A 225 -5.72 9.24 19.87
CA ASP A 225 -4.95 10.01 20.84
C ASP A 225 -5.61 11.40 21.00
N PRO A 226 -6.80 11.48 21.62
CA PRO A 226 -7.58 12.73 21.68
C PRO A 226 -6.86 13.78 22.52
N HIS A 227 -6.17 13.32 23.56
CA HIS A 227 -5.38 14.13 24.49
C HIS A 227 -3.93 14.32 24.04
N ARG A 228 -3.58 13.81 22.85
CA ARG A 228 -2.25 13.98 22.23
C ARG A 228 -1.08 13.53 23.12
N LEU A 229 -1.31 12.50 23.95
CA LEU A 229 -0.36 11.94 24.91
C LEU A 229 0.63 10.97 24.26
N ASP A 230 0.29 10.38 23.11
CA ASP A 230 1.09 9.39 22.36
C ASP A 230 1.45 9.96 20.97
N ARG A 231 2.45 10.85 20.97
CA ARG A 231 2.80 11.65 19.79
C ARG A 231 3.43 10.81 18.67
N ASP A 232 4.22 9.81 19.02
CA ASP A 232 4.87 8.87 18.11
C ASP A 232 4.01 7.66 17.75
N LYS A 233 2.86 7.49 18.41
CA LYS A 233 1.83 6.48 18.12
C LYS A 233 2.34 5.06 18.35
N ASP A 234 3.20 4.90 19.34
CA ASP A 234 3.77 3.61 19.74
C ASP A 234 2.90 2.90 20.79
N GLY A 235 1.86 3.57 21.29
CA GLY A 235 0.92 3.08 22.29
C GLY A 235 1.34 3.37 23.74
N VAL A 236 2.41 4.14 23.94
CA VAL A 236 2.94 4.52 25.25
C VAL A 236 2.72 6.02 25.47
N ALA A 237 1.86 6.36 26.43
CA ALA A 237 1.58 7.73 26.78
C ALA A 237 2.80 8.41 27.42
N CYS A 238 3.08 9.64 26.99
CA CYS A 238 4.08 10.53 27.57
C CYS A 238 5.51 9.99 27.56
N ASN A 239 5.82 9.07 26.64
CA ASN A 239 7.19 8.67 26.38
C ASN A 239 7.92 9.80 25.64
N SER A 240 8.99 10.32 26.23
CA SER A 240 9.83 11.34 25.60
C SER A 240 11.00 10.65 24.90
N ASN A 241 10.79 10.22 23.65
CA ASN A 241 11.83 9.71 22.79
C ASN A 241 12.14 10.68 21.63
#